data_AF-A0A286IH61-F1
#
_entry.id   AF-A0A286IH61-F1
#
_cell.length_a   1.000
_cell.length_b   1.000
_cell.length_c   1.000
_cell.angle_alpha   90.00
_cell.angle_beta   90.00
_cell.angle_gamma   90.00
#
_symmetry.space_group_name_H-M   'P 1'
#
loop_
_entity.id
_entity.type
_entity.pdbx_description
1 polymer ?
#
loop_
_entity_poly.entity_id
_entity_poly.type
_entity_poly.pdbx_seq_one_letter_code
_entity_poly.pdbx_strand_id
1 'polypeptide(L)'
;MTASHRLASLQSIYESKASEIIRMAEDSNIPNRQKQVIYGCLNNMCRISAILYGEISSEPADYDLLEQAAKLDDELVQLRSYVGSQISHRVHTAA
;
A
#
# COMPACT_ATOMS: atom_id res chain seq x y z
N MET A 1 -0.58 18.80 -12.31
CA MET A 1 -1.44 17.72 -11.76
C MET A 1 -1.76 18.09 -10.33
N THR A 2 -3.03 18.13 -9.91
CA THR A 2 -3.43 18.53 -8.55
C THR A 2 -3.30 17.37 -7.56
N ALA A 3 -3.30 17.67 -6.26
CA ALA A 3 -3.32 16.64 -5.21
C ALA A 3 -4.54 15.71 -5.33
N SER A 4 -5.71 16.26 -5.64
CA SER A 4 -6.92 15.46 -5.90
C SER A 4 -6.80 14.47 -7.05
N HIS A 5 -6.22 14.88 -8.19
CA HIS A 5 -5.97 13.96 -9.32
C HIS A 5 -4.95 12.87 -8.97
N ARG A 6 -3.91 13.21 -8.19
CA ARG A 6 -2.93 12.24 -7.68
C ARG A 6 -3.59 11.23 -6.75
N LEU A 7 -4.49 11.67 -5.88
CA LEU A 7 -5.21 10.81 -4.95
C LEU A 7 -6.10 9.83 -5.71
N ALA A 8 -6.91 10.34 -6.64
CA ALA A 8 -7.77 9.50 -7.48
C ALA A 8 -6.97 8.48 -8.30
N SER A 9 -5.79 8.85 -8.80
CA SER A 9 -4.91 7.92 -9.52
C SER A 9 -4.38 6.82 -8.60
N LEU A 10 -3.93 7.18 -7.39
CA LEU A 10 -3.43 6.22 -6.42
C LEU A 10 -4.54 5.26 -5.96
N GLN A 11 -5.74 5.79 -5.74
CA GLN A 11 -6.93 5.02 -5.39
C GLN A 11 -7.30 4.03 -6.49
N SER A 12 -7.32 4.46 -7.76
CA SER A 12 -7.59 3.57 -8.89
C SER A 12 -6.56 2.44 -9.02
N ILE A 13 -5.28 2.73 -8.77
CA ILE A 13 -4.23 1.70 -8.72
C ILE A 13 -4.51 0.71 -7.58
N TYR A 14 -4.84 1.20 -6.38
CA TYR A 14 -5.17 0.34 -5.25
C TYR A 14 -6.38 -0.55 -5.55
N GLU A 15 -7.50 0.02 -5.96
CA GLU A 15 -8.74 -0.71 -6.25
C GLU A 15 -8.55 -1.77 -7.35
N SER A 16 -7.75 -1.46 -8.38
CA SER A 16 -7.49 -2.41 -9.48
C SER A 16 -6.51 -3.52 -9.13
N LYS A 17 -5.67 -3.35 -8.09
CA LYS A 17 -4.57 -4.29 -7.78
C LYS A 17 -4.67 -4.98 -6.43
N ALA A 18 -5.40 -4.43 -5.46
CA ALA A 18 -5.45 -4.96 -4.10
C ALA A 18 -5.83 -6.45 -4.06
N SER A 19 -6.92 -6.83 -4.72
CA SER A 19 -7.39 -8.23 -4.75
C SER A 19 -6.39 -9.18 -5.41
N GLU A 20 -5.72 -8.73 -6.47
CA GLU A 20 -4.69 -9.53 -7.15
C GLU A 20 -3.47 -9.73 -6.23
N ILE A 21 -3.05 -8.67 -5.54
CA ILE A 21 -1.95 -8.69 -4.58
C ILE A 21 -2.25 -9.64 -3.42
N ILE A 22 -3.46 -9.57 -2.85
CA ILE A 22 -3.91 -10.48 -1.77
C ILE A 22 -3.80 -11.93 -2.23
N ARG A 23 -4.37 -12.25 -3.40
CA ARG A 23 -4.31 -13.60 -3.98
C ARG A 23 -2.86 -14.08 -4.17
N MET A 24 -1.97 -13.22 -4.65
CA MET A 24 -0.55 -13.57 -4.83
C MET A 24 0.19 -13.75 -3.50
N ALA A 25 -0.19 -13.02 -2.47
CA ALA A 25 0.40 -13.13 -1.14
C ALA A 25 -0.01 -14.44 -0.45
N GLU A 26 -1.25 -14.89 -0.63
CA GLU A 26 -1.78 -16.14 -0.07
C GLU A 26 -1.28 -17.39 -0.79
N ASP A 27 -0.98 -17.28 -2.08
CA ASP A 27 -0.52 -18.42 -2.88
C ASP A 27 0.84 -18.94 -2.37
N SER A 28 0.85 -20.21 -1.94
CA SER A 28 2.04 -20.89 -1.43
C SER A 28 3.04 -21.26 -2.54
N ASN A 29 2.62 -21.23 -3.81
CA ASN A 29 3.49 -21.46 -4.96
C ASN A 29 4.24 -20.20 -5.38
N ILE A 30 3.79 -19.02 -4.95
CA ILE A 30 4.49 -17.77 -5.23
C ILE A 30 5.74 -17.68 -4.34
N PRO A 31 6.95 -17.55 -4.92
CA PRO A 31 8.17 -17.49 -4.15
C PRO A 31 8.21 -16.28 -3.19
N ASN A 32 8.78 -16.46 -2.00
CA ASN A 32 9.00 -15.38 -1.03
C ASN A 32 9.65 -14.14 -1.63
N ARG A 33 10.61 -14.31 -2.56
CA ARG A 33 11.26 -13.20 -3.25
C ARG A 33 10.26 -12.33 -4.00
N GLN A 34 9.25 -12.92 -4.63
CA GLN A 34 8.22 -12.19 -5.35
C GLN A 34 7.31 -11.44 -4.36
N LYS A 35 6.94 -12.07 -3.23
CA LYS A 35 6.19 -11.42 -2.15
C LYS A 35 6.97 -10.23 -1.55
N GLN A 36 8.29 -10.34 -1.41
CA GLN A 36 9.17 -9.24 -0.98
C GLN A 36 9.21 -8.08 -1.99
N VAL A 37 9.21 -8.37 -3.29
CA VAL A 37 9.11 -7.32 -4.32
C VAL A 37 7.78 -6.58 -4.21
N ILE A 38 6.67 -7.32 -4.08
CA ILE A 38 5.34 -6.73 -3.87
C ILE A 38 5.32 -5.86 -2.61
N TYR A 39 5.86 -6.37 -1.50
CA TYR A 39 5.99 -5.61 -0.26
C TYR A 39 6.78 -4.31 -0.45
N GLY A 40 7.89 -4.34 -1.18
CA GLY A 40 8.67 -3.16 -1.53
C GLY A 40 7.89 -2.14 -2.35
N CYS A 41 7.11 -2.60 -3.33
CA CYS A 41 6.21 -1.74 -4.12
C CYS A 41 5.15 -1.08 -3.22
N LEU A 42 4.49 -1.85 -2.35
CA LEU A 42 3.49 -1.34 -1.40
C LEU A 42 4.10 -0.34 -0.42
N ASN A 43 5.34 -0.57 0.03
CA ASN A 43 6.05 0.39 0.88
C ASN A 43 6.28 1.72 0.17
N ASN A 44 6.60 1.71 -1.13
CA ASN A 44 6.70 2.93 -1.92
C ASN A 44 5.34 3.61 -2.10
N MET A 45 4.26 2.85 -2.30
CA MET A 45 2.90 3.41 -2.36
C MET A 45 2.49 4.06 -1.04
N CYS A 46 2.76 3.44 0.11
CA CYS A 46 2.52 4.04 1.42
C CYS A 46 3.28 5.37 1.58
N ARG A 47 4.54 5.45 1.11
CA ARG A 47 5.31 6.71 1.16
C ARG A 47 4.70 7.79 0.28
N ILE A 48 4.24 7.44 -0.92
CA ILE A 48 3.56 8.37 -1.83
C ILE A 48 2.26 8.87 -1.19
N SER A 49 1.48 7.95 -0.60
CA SER A 49 0.24 8.24 0.10
C SER A 49 0.45 9.22 1.26
N ALA A 50 1.41 8.95 2.15
CA ALA A 50 1.72 9.81 3.27
C ALA A 50 2.18 11.22 2.85
N ILE A 51 2.98 11.33 1.79
CA ILE A 51 3.37 12.63 1.23
C ILE A 51 2.13 13.37 0.73
N LEU A 52 1.25 12.68 0.00
CA LEU A 52 0.05 13.27 -0.56
C LEU A 52 -0.95 13.70 0.53
N TYR A 53 -1.10 12.91 1.58
CA TYR A 53 -1.87 13.28 2.76
C TYR A 53 -1.33 14.56 3.40
N GLY A 54 0.00 14.66 3.56
CA GLY A 54 0.66 15.87 4.05
C GLY A 54 0.36 17.09 3.19
N GLU A 55 0.46 16.95 1.86
CA GLU A 55 0.11 18.01 0.90
C GLU A 55 -1.35 18.46 1.07
N ILE A 56 -2.30 17.51 1.06
CA ILE A 56 -3.74 17.79 1.20
C ILE A 56 -4.05 18.44 2.55
N SER A 57 -3.46 17.96 3.64
CA SER A 57 -3.67 18.50 4.99
C SER A 57 -3.16 19.93 5.18
N SER A 58 -2.23 20.37 4.30
CA SER A 58 -1.68 21.72 4.34
C SER A 58 -2.56 22.76 3.64
N GLU A 59 -3.56 22.32 2.87
CA GLU A 59 -4.51 23.19 2.17
C GLU A 59 -5.79 23.37 3.00
N PRO A 60 -6.20 24.61 3.33
CA PRO A 60 -7.43 24.86 4.06
C PRO A 60 -8.64 24.70 3.12
N ALA A 61 -9.40 23.60 3.22
CA ALA A 61 -10.87 23.56 3.07
C ALA A 61 -11.46 22.17 2.72
N ASP A 62 -10.69 21.20 2.23
CA ASP A 62 -11.26 19.97 1.66
C ASP A 62 -11.18 18.78 2.63
N TYR A 63 -12.07 18.79 3.63
CA TYR A 63 -12.18 17.72 4.63
C TYR A 63 -12.52 16.36 4.01
N ASP A 64 -13.34 16.34 2.96
CA ASP A 64 -13.72 15.11 2.25
C ASP A 64 -12.49 14.51 1.54
N LEU A 65 -11.67 15.35 0.90
CA LEU A 65 -10.43 14.90 0.26
C LEU A 65 -9.40 14.44 1.30
N LEU A 66 -9.33 15.11 2.45
CA LEU A 66 -8.45 14.71 3.56
C LEU A 66 -8.87 13.35 4.15
N GLU A 67 -10.17 13.11 4.34
CA GLU A 67 -10.70 11.83 4.80
C GLU A 67 -10.42 10.71 3.78
N GLN A 68 -10.62 10.97 2.50
CA GLN A 68 -10.28 10.03 1.42
C GLN A 68 -8.78 9.69 1.43
N ALA A 69 -7.92 10.70 1.60
CA ALA A 69 -6.47 10.48 1.67
C ALA A 69 -6.07 9.68 2.90
N ALA A 70 -6.64 9.97 4.08
CA ALA A 70 -6.40 9.21 5.30
C ALA A 70 -6.83 7.74 5.15
N LYS A 71 -8.02 7.51 4.57
CA LYS A 71 -8.55 6.17 4.35
C LYS A 71 -7.67 5.35 3.42
N LEU A 72 -7.25 5.94 2.29
CA LEU A 72 -6.39 5.26 1.33
C LEU A 72 -5.01 4.93 1.94
N ASP A 73 -4.48 5.82 2.78
CA ASP A 73 -3.22 5.57 3.50
C ASP A 73 -3.33 4.35 4.43
N ASP A 74 -4.39 4.30 5.23
CA ASP A 74 -4.65 3.18 6.13
C ASP A 74 -4.83 1.86 5.35
N GLU A 75 -5.62 1.87 4.28
CA GLU A 75 -5.83 0.70 3.42
C GLU A 75 -4.51 0.19 2.79
N LEU A 76 -3.63 1.08 2.34
CA LEU A 76 -2.30 0.72 1.84
C LEU A 76 -1.40 0.14 2.94
N VAL A 77 -1.43 0.71 4.14
CA VAL A 77 -0.69 0.19 5.30
C VAL A 77 -1.17 -1.20 5.68
N GLN A 78 -2.49 -1.42 5.71
CA GLN A 78 -3.09 -2.72 5.99
C GLN A 78 -2.67 -3.75 4.93
N LEU A 79 -2.77 -3.41 3.64
CA LEU A 79 -2.36 -4.30 2.55
C LEU A 79 -0.87 -4.65 2.62
N ARG A 80 0.00 -3.65 2.86
CA ARG A 80 1.45 -3.88 3.04
C ARG A 80 1.72 -4.81 4.23
N SER A 81 1.05 -4.57 5.35
CA SER A 81 1.21 -5.38 6.56
C SER A 81 0.74 -6.82 6.34
N TYR A 82 -0.37 -6.99 5.63
CA TYR A 82 -0.87 -8.30 5.22
C TYR A 82 0.15 -9.05 4.36
N VAL A 83 0.64 -8.45 3.27
CA VAL A 83 1.67 -9.07 2.43
C VAL A 83 2.93 -9.40 3.24
N GLY A 84 3.34 -8.52 4.14
CA GLY A 84 4.47 -8.74 5.05
C GLY A 84 4.31 -10.00 5.91
N SER A 85 3.10 -10.23 6.43
CA SER A 85 2.79 -11.42 7.25
C SER A 85 2.84 -12.74 6.45
N GLN A 86 2.70 -12.69 5.13
CA GLN A 86 2.75 -13.86 4.25
C GLN A 86 4.17 -14.19 3.77
N ILE A 87 5.17 -13.36 4.08
CA ILE A 87 6.57 -13.63 3.75
C ILE A 87 7.14 -14.53 4.84
N SER A 88 7.43 -15.78 4.50
CA SER A 88 8.03 -16.70 5.48
C SER A 88 9.43 -16.22 5.85
N HIS A 89 9.60 -15.82 7.11
CA HIS A 89 10.91 -15.68 7.73
C HIS A 89 11.47 -17.08 7.93
N ARG A 90 12.33 -17.56 7.01
CA ARG A 90 13.17 -18.70 7.34
C ARG A 90 14.03 -18.30 8.54
N VAL A 91 13.61 -18.73 9.73
CA VAL A 91 14.50 -18.84 10.89
C VAL A 91 15.57 -19.81 10.42
N HIS A 92 16.75 -19.30 10.13
CA HIS A 92 17.94 -20.14 10.13
C HIS A 92 18.08 -20.63 11.58
N THR A 93 17.47 -21.78 11.89
CA THR A 93 17.93 -22.62 12.98
C THR A 93 19.37 -22.98 12.62
N ALA A 94 20.32 -22.23 13.18
CA ALA A 94 21.71 -22.62 13.19
C ALA A 94 21.78 -23.99 13.88
N ALA A 95 22.31 -24.96 13.14
CA ALA A 95 22.64 -26.28 13.62
C ALA A 95 23.82 -26.23 14.61
#